data_AF-A0A1G5F866-F1
#
_entry.id   AF-A0A1G5F866-F1
#
_cell.length_a   1.000
_cell.length_b   1.000
_cell.length_c   1.000
_cell.angle_alpha   90.00
_cell.angle_beta   90.00
_cell.angle_gamma   90.00
#
_symmetry.space_group_name_H-M   'P 1'
#
loop_
_entity.id
_entity.type
_entity.pdbx_description
1 polymer ?
#
loop_
_entity_poly.entity_id
_entity_poly.type
_entity_poly.pdbx_seq_one_letter_code
_entity_poly.pdbx_strand_id
1 'polypeptide(L)'
;MRDVLTDWQASSQFYHSVLVQRQLAPILKEAWLKQLMEGIMWVLLGIIVVQLLIRVRARLSKGPFTDEEVEQADPLFLAYLRSKGRLKLKDTQATMFQLIRKGILSMRVVKTKGRYRNDPGESNPQLTPKTTLEYSVESSVTSSSPDEQGLLQWLFSTYGFGKQRLRLDALAGPSEAESKRREAMKYYRLKEKALSEGVQSWKEQVVETRDWGQLIRTPLLLRLLVYVMFPILMLLTGIVCFVDRVSVPGVIGLAATVVIWFLVIRKIHVRLLYQAACVGLIISLTVAINGNSAFTSSLYSIIFLSIFVRLFLPAREVAPSARDWEASMRHWRKRYRKGIPVERLSESPEVLEQIIQTALVLGIGSRCLRKTDWSVLQQHHDPELRRLADREPASDNSVPGSTTLKHTPLLVLALHLRGIFRPMFAAEFPFDRTNYVFATIFPDSGGSSGHTSVNTDSYSGDGHHHGSDSGDSGGGGDSGGGGD
;
A
#
# COMPACT_ATOMS: atom_id res chain seq x y z
N MET A 1 10.88 -31.37 -82.85
CA MET A 1 12.06 -31.74 -82.02
C MET A 1 12.76 -30.54 -81.39
N ARG A 2 12.60 -29.29 -81.89
CA ARG A 2 13.12 -28.08 -81.19
C ARG A 2 12.27 -27.64 -79.98
N ASP A 3 10.96 -27.91 -79.99
CA ASP A 3 10.07 -27.45 -78.90
C ASP A 3 10.18 -28.26 -77.59
N VAL A 4 10.80 -29.44 -77.64
CA VAL A 4 11.02 -30.28 -76.43
C VAL A 4 12.25 -29.82 -75.65
N LEU A 5 13.20 -29.13 -76.27
CA LEU A 5 14.42 -28.66 -75.60
C LEU A 5 14.21 -27.35 -74.82
N THR A 6 13.22 -26.54 -75.17
CA THR A 6 12.91 -25.29 -74.47
C THR A 6 12.20 -25.50 -73.13
N ASP A 7 11.40 -26.58 -72.99
CA ASP A 7 10.67 -26.89 -71.74
C ASP A 7 11.60 -27.42 -70.62
N TRP A 8 12.69 -28.10 -70.98
CA TRP A 8 13.67 -28.58 -70.01
C TRP A 8 14.51 -27.47 -69.39
N GLN A 9 14.78 -26.38 -70.12
CA GLN A 9 15.48 -25.22 -69.56
C GLN A 9 14.58 -24.42 -68.61
N ALA A 10 13.29 -24.23 -68.93
CA ALA A 10 12.36 -23.51 -68.07
C ALA A 10 12.10 -24.23 -66.72
N SER A 11 11.98 -25.56 -66.75
CA SER A 11 11.80 -26.36 -65.52
C SER A 11 13.05 -26.34 -64.64
N SER A 12 14.26 -26.47 -65.22
CA SER A 12 15.51 -26.45 -64.44
C SER A 12 15.77 -25.13 -63.70
N GLN A 13 15.42 -23.99 -64.31
CA GLN A 13 15.55 -22.68 -63.66
C GLN A 13 14.53 -22.50 -62.52
N PHE A 14 13.34 -23.07 -62.64
CA PHE A 14 12.32 -23.03 -61.58
C PHE A 14 12.72 -23.89 -60.37
N TYR A 15 13.31 -25.07 -60.60
CA TYR A 15 13.82 -25.89 -59.48
C TYR A 15 15.01 -25.23 -58.78
N HIS A 16 15.89 -24.56 -59.52
CA HIS A 16 17.01 -23.83 -58.92
C HIS A 16 16.54 -22.63 -58.09
N SER A 17 15.55 -21.85 -58.57
CA SER A 17 15.04 -20.71 -57.80
C SER A 17 14.32 -21.13 -56.52
N VAL A 18 13.53 -22.22 -56.56
CA VAL A 18 12.82 -22.75 -55.38
C VAL A 18 13.78 -23.35 -54.35
N LEU A 19 14.85 -24.04 -54.80
CA LEU A 19 15.87 -24.58 -53.89
C LEU A 19 16.71 -23.48 -53.25
N VAL A 20 17.11 -22.47 -54.02
CA VAL A 20 17.84 -21.29 -53.51
C VAL A 20 16.96 -20.52 -52.52
N GLN A 21 15.67 -20.35 -52.80
CA GLN A 21 14.74 -19.68 -51.89
C GLN A 21 14.50 -20.48 -50.60
N ARG A 22 14.52 -21.82 -50.65
CA ARG A 22 14.49 -22.68 -49.46
C ARG A 22 15.77 -22.60 -48.62
N GLN A 23 16.93 -22.40 -49.23
CA GLN A 23 18.21 -22.29 -48.52
C GLN A 23 18.49 -20.88 -47.99
N LEU A 24 18.04 -19.81 -48.65
CA LEU A 24 18.18 -18.44 -48.13
C LEU A 24 17.17 -18.08 -47.03
N ALA A 25 15.98 -18.68 -47.05
CA ALA A 25 14.96 -18.43 -46.02
C ALA A 25 15.42 -18.65 -44.56
N PRO A 26 16.18 -19.71 -44.20
CA PRO A 26 16.67 -19.89 -42.82
C PRO A 26 17.74 -18.86 -42.43
N ILE A 27 18.66 -18.52 -43.34
CA ILE A 27 19.77 -17.58 -43.05
C ILE A 27 19.22 -16.16 -42.80
N LEU A 28 18.28 -15.70 -43.62
CA LEU A 28 17.66 -14.39 -43.43
C LEU A 28 16.84 -14.33 -42.13
N LYS A 29 16.21 -15.45 -41.74
CA LYS A 29 15.43 -15.55 -40.51
C LYS A 29 16.30 -15.46 -39.26
N GLU A 30 17.45 -16.14 -39.22
CA GLU A 30 18.35 -16.12 -38.06
C GLU A 30 18.97 -14.73 -37.82
N ALA A 31 19.42 -14.07 -38.89
CA ALA A 31 20.03 -12.75 -38.79
C ALA A 31 19.03 -11.70 -38.27
N TRP A 32 17.82 -11.68 -38.83
CA TRP A 32 16.77 -10.75 -38.40
C TRP A 32 16.31 -11.00 -36.96
N LEU A 33 16.15 -12.26 -36.57
CA LEU A 33 15.72 -12.64 -35.23
C LEU A 33 16.76 -12.26 -34.16
N LYS A 34 18.05 -12.43 -34.47
CA LYS A 34 19.15 -12.00 -33.60
C LYS A 34 19.15 -10.48 -33.42
N GLN A 35 19.01 -9.72 -34.51
CA GLN A 35 18.93 -8.26 -34.46
C GLN A 35 17.70 -7.79 -33.65
N LEU A 36 16.55 -8.45 -33.83
CA LEU A 36 15.34 -8.13 -33.07
C LEU A 36 15.56 -8.35 -31.56
N MET A 37 16.15 -9.48 -31.16
CA MET A 37 16.43 -9.80 -29.76
C MET A 37 17.43 -8.85 -29.13
N GLU A 38 18.51 -8.53 -29.85
CA GLU A 38 19.49 -7.55 -29.42
C GLU A 38 18.83 -6.17 -29.25
N GLY A 39 17.98 -5.77 -30.20
CA GLY A 39 17.18 -4.54 -30.09
C GLY A 39 16.28 -4.53 -28.85
N ILE A 40 15.54 -5.60 -28.59
CA ILE A 40 14.71 -5.74 -27.38
C ILE A 40 15.56 -5.63 -26.11
N MET A 41 16.73 -6.27 -26.08
CA MET A 41 17.65 -6.23 -24.94
C MET A 41 18.12 -4.79 -24.66
N TRP A 42 18.58 -4.07 -25.68
CA TRP A 42 18.99 -2.67 -25.56
C TRP A 42 17.84 -1.76 -25.13
N VAL A 43 16.62 -1.98 -25.64
CA VAL A 43 15.44 -1.22 -25.22
C VAL A 43 15.12 -1.46 -23.75
N LEU A 44 15.09 -2.71 -23.29
CA LEU A 44 14.84 -3.03 -21.89
C LEU A 44 15.92 -2.46 -20.97
N LEU A 45 17.20 -2.55 -21.37
CA LEU A 45 18.32 -1.96 -20.64
C LEU A 45 18.19 -0.44 -20.56
N GLY A 46 17.87 0.22 -21.67
CA GLY A 46 17.60 1.66 -21.73
C GLY A 46 16.47 2.08 -20.79
N ILE A 47 15.37 1.32 -20.74
CA ILE A 47 14.26 1.57 -19.80
C ILE A 47 14.76 1.51 -18.34
N ILE A 48 15.58 0.53 -17.98
CA ILE A 48 16.14 0.42 -16.61
C ILE A 48 16.99 1.65 -16.28
N VAL A 49 17.90 2.04 -17.17
CA VAL A 49 18.80 3.19 -16.96
C VAL A 49 18.00 4.47 -16.83
N VAL A 50 17.02 4.72 -17.71
CA VAL A 50 16.15 5.91 -17.66
C VAL A 50 15.35 5.94 -16.36
N GLN A 51 14.77 4.82 -15.94
CA GLN A 51 14.01 4.75 -14.68
C GLN A 51 14.89 5.00 -13.46
N LEU A 52 16.13 4.51 -13.47
CA LEU A 52 17.10 4.78 -12.42
C LEU A 52 17.45 6.28 -12.35
N LEU A 53 17.70 6.91 -13.50
CA LEU A 53 17.97 8.35 -13.58
C LEU A 53 16.79 9.19 -13.08
N ILE A 54 15.56 8.86 -13.50
CA ILE A 54 14.34 9.52 -13.00
C ILE A 54 14.24 9.38 -11.47
N ARG A 55 14.51 8.19 -10.93
CA ARG A 55 14.48 7.93 -9.50
C ARG A 55 15.53 8.73 -8.73
N VAL A 56 16.74 8.86 -9.28
CA VAL A 56 17.81 9.69 -8.72
C VAL A 56 17.41 11.16 -8.74
N ARG A 57 16.97 11.69 -9.89
CA ARG A 57 16.49 13.08 -10.02
C ARG A 57 15.35 13.37 -9.05
N ALA A 58 14.36 12.47 -8.95
CA ALA A 58 13.24 12.64 -8.04
C ALA A 58 13.67 12.65 -6.57
N ARG A 59 14.73 11.90 -6.19
CA ARG A 59 15.27 11.93 -4.82
C ARG A 59 16.03 13.23 -4.49
N LEU A 60 16.60 13.88 -5.48
CA LEU A 60 17.36 15.12 -5.33
C LEU A 60 16.47 16.37 -5.45
N SER A 61 15.35 16.28 -6.18
CA SER A 61 14.40 17.38 -6.30
C SER A 61 13.78 17.74 -4.95
N LYS A 62 13.79 19.03 -4.62
CA LYS A 62 13.11 19.59 -3.44
C LYS A 62 11.64 19.93 -3.73
N GLY A 63 11.25 20.00 -5.00
CA GLY A 63 9.96 20.55 -5.41
C GLY A 63 9.95 22.09 -5.35
N PRO A 64 8.98 22.75 -6.00
CA PRO A 64 8.89 24.21 -6.05
C PRO A 64 8.13 24.81 -4.87
N PHE A 65 7.30 24.02 -4.16
CA PHE A 65 6.42 24.56 -3.12
C PHE A 65 7.14 24.71 -1.79
N THR A 66 6.83 25.76 -1.03
CA THR A 66 7.40 26.00 0.30
C THR A 66 6.79 25.08 1.34
N ASP A 67 7.39 25.04 2.54
CA ASP A 67 6.88 24.18 3.61
C ASP A 67 5.49 24.66 4.08
N GLU A 68 5.27 25.97 4.08
CA GLU A 68 4.00 26.62 4.43
C GLU A 68 2.89 26.27 3.43
N GLU A 69 3.20 26.28 2.12
CA GLU A 69 2.25 25.89 1.07
C GLU A 69 1.84 24.42 1.20
N VAL A 70 2.79 23.54 1.57
CA VAL A 70 2.51 22.12 1.85
C VAL A 70 1.62 21.98 3.09
N GLU A 71 1.80 22.82 4.11
CA GLU A 71 1.00 22.77 5.34
C GLU A 71 -0.42 23.32 5.15
N GLN A 72 -0.58 24.35 4.32
CA GLN A 72 -1.86 24.96 3.96
C GLN A 72 -2.66 24.11 2.97
N ALA A 73 -1.99 23.25 2.20
CA ALA A 73 -2.65 22.34 1.27
C ALA A 73 -3.72 21.47 1.95
N ASP A 74 -4.70 21.04 1.16
CA ASP A 74 -5.77 20.15 1.63
C ASP A 74 -5.17 18.86 2.22
N PRO A 75 -5.38 18.58 3.52
CA PRO A 75 -4.84 17.37 4.15
C PRO A 75 -5.26 16.09 3.42
N LEU A 76 -6.49 16.03 2.91
CA LEU A 76 -6.98 14.87 2.17
C LEU A 76 -6.23 14.69 0.84
N PHE A 77 -5.92 15.78 0.16
CA PHE A 77 -5.09 15.76 -1.05
C PHE A 77 -3.67 15.23 -0.76
N LEU A 78 -3.06 15.68 0.33
CA LEU A 78 -1.75 15.19 0.78
C LEU A 78 -1.80 13.68 1.09
N ALA A 79 -2.86 13.22 1.77
CA ALA A 79 -3.08 11.80 2.05
C ALA A 79 -3.24 10.98 0.75
N TYR A 80 -3.98 11.50 -0.22
CA TYR A 80 -4.21 10.89 -1.52
C TYR A 80 -2.92 10.72 -2.32
N LEU A 81 -2.11 11.78 -2.43
CA LEU A 81 -0.81 11.74 -3.10
C LEU A 81 0.16 10.79 -2.40
N ARG A 82 0.27 10.88 -1.07
CA ARG A 82 1.13 10.01 -0.26
C ARG A 82 0.79 8.53 -0.42
N SER A 83 -0.50 8.20 -0.41
CA SER A 83 -0.99 6.83 -0.55
C SER A 83 -0.97 6.33 -1.99
N LYS A 84 -0.60 7.19 -2.95
CA LYS A 84 -0.73 6.93 -4.39
C LYS A 84 -2.14 6.44 -4.74
N GLY A 85 -3.16 7.11 -4.20
CA GLY A 85 -4.58 6.83 -4.46
C GLY A 85 -5.06 5.52 -3.83
N ARG A 86 -4.32 4.98 -2.87
CA ARG A 86 -4.73 3.85 -2.04
C ARG A 86 -5.13 4.37 -0.66
N LEU A 87 -6.16 5.21 -0.64
CA LEU A 87 -6.76 5.68 0.61
C LEU A 87 -7.17 4.46 1.44
N LYS A 88 -6.79 4.50 2.72
CA LYS A 88 -7.12 3.49 3.74
C LYS A 88 -7.96 4.14 4.84
N LEU A 89 -8.43 3.33 5.78
CA LEU A 89 -9.19 3.82 6.94
C LEU A 89 -8.46 4.93 7.71
N LYS A 90 -7.14 4.86 7.87
CA LYS A 90 -6.35 5.92 8.52
C LYS A 90 -6.36 7.26 7.78
N ASP A 91 -6.60 7.25 6.47
CA ASP A 91 -6.61 8.46 5.66
C ASP A 91 -7.93 9.23 5.81
N THR A 92 -8.98 8.64 6.42
CA THR A 92 -10.22 9.37 6.76
C THR A 92 -9.97 10.50 7.75
N GLN A 93 -8.94 10.37 8.59
CA GLN A 93 -8.51 11.42 9.50
C GLN A 93 -8.02 12.67 8.76
N ALA A 94 -7.49 12.53 7.55
CA ALA A 94 -7.12 13.68 6.73
C ALA A 94 -8.36 14.52 6.38
N THR A 95 -9.48 13.87 6.03
CA THR A 95 -10.77 14.56 5.86
C THR A 95 -11.29 15.15 7.16
N MET A 96 -11.11 14.46 8.30
CA MET A 96 -11.49 15.03 9.61
C MET A 96 -10.68 16.31 9.91
N PHE A 97 -9.38 16.33 9.63
CA PHE A 97 -8.56 17.53 9.79
C PHE A 97 -8.95 18.65 8.81
N GLN A 98 -9.29 18.31 7.57
CA GLN A 98 -9.85 19.27 6.63
C GLN A 98 -11.15 19.90 7.18
N LEU A 99 -12.05 19.09 7.73
CA LEU A 99 -13.30 19.56 8.34
C LEU A 99 -13.06 20.41 9.60
N ILE A 100 -12.03 20.11 10.38
CA ILE A 100 -11.60 20.93 11.52
C ILE A 100 -11.07 22.29 11.04
N ARG A 101 -10.24 22.31 10.00
CA ARG A 101 -9.74 23.55 9.40
C ARG A 101 -10.86 24.42 8.82
N LYS A 102 -11.95 23.80 8.36
CA LYS A 102 -13.19 24.48 7.92
C LYS A 102 -14.09 24.92 9.07
N GLY A 103 -13.80 24.56 10.33
CA GLY A 103 -14.64 24.86 11.49
C GLY A 103 -15.92 24.03 11.60
N ILE A 104 -16.04 22.93 10.85
CA ILE A 104 -17.23 22.07 10.87
C ILE A 104 -17.17 21.06 12.03
N LEU A 105 -15.97 20.56 12.30
CA LEU A 105 -15.69 19.67 13.41
C LEU A 105 -14.81 20.37 14.45
N SER A 106 -15.04 20.07 15.72
CA SER A 106 -14.04 20.27 16.77
C SER A 106 -13.45 18.95 17.22
N MET A 107 -12.25 19.05 17.77
CA MET A 107 -11.48 17.93 18.27
C MET A 107 -11.16 18.16 19.74
N ARG A 108 -11.21 17.10 20.53
CA ARG A 108 -10.78 17.13 21.92
C ARG A 108 -10.09 15.84 22.32
N VAL A 109 -9.19 15.94 23.29
CA VAL A 109 -8.52 14.78 23.88
C VAL A 109 -9.40 14.22 24.99
N VAL A 110 -9.69 12.93 24.94
CA VAL A 110 -10.47 12.21 25.97
C VAL A 110 -9.73 10.95 26.42
N LYS A 111 -10.09 10.39 27.58
CA LYS A 111 -9.58 9.07 27.99
C LYS A 111 -10.09 7.99 27.04
N THR A 112 -9.25 7.01 26.74
CA THR A 112 -9.68 5.80 26.02
C THR A 112 -10.73 5.01 26.80
N LYS A 113 -11.53 4.22 26.08
CA LYS A 113 -12.46 3.25 26.66
C LYS A 113 -11.77 2.34 27.67
N GLY A 114 -12.52 2.00 28.73
CA GLY A 114 -12.04 1.16 29.82
C GLY A 114 -11.49 -0.19 29.37
N ARG A 115 -12.03 -0.77 28.28
CA ARG A 115 -11.54 -2.04 27.72
C ARG A 115 -10.09 -2.01 27.23
N TYR A 116 -9.59 -0.84 26.84
CA TYR A 116 -8.18 -0.67 26.48
C TYR A 116 -7.40 -0.24 27.72
N ARG A 117 -7.88 0.78 28.43
CA ARG A 117 -7.17 1.33 29.60
C ARG A 117 -6.92 0.32 30.72
N ASN A 118 -7.84 -0.62 30.92
CA ASN A 118 -7.82 -1.57 32.01
C ASN A 118 -7.66 -3.02 31.49
N ASP A 119 -7.09 -3.23 30.31
CA ASP A 119 -6.95 -4.58 29.76
C ASP A 119 -5.98 -5.41 30.63
N PRO A 120 -6.46 -6.43 31.38
CA PRO A 120 -5.60 -7.26 32.22
C PRO A 120 -4.72 -8.20 31.40
N GLY A 121 -5.06 -8.40 30.13
CA GLY A 121 -4.34 -9.26 29.21
C GLY A 121 -3.15 -8.58 28.54
N GLU A 122 -2.95 -7.27 28.76
CA GLU A 122 -1.95 -6.51 28.03
C GLU A 122 -0.53 -6.82 28.50
N SER A 123 0.23 -7.42 27.60
CA SER A 123 1.64 -7.79 27.79
C SER A 123 2.55 -6.60 28.08
N ASN A 124 2.15 -5.38 27.71
CA ASN A 124 2.91 -4.17 27.99
C ASN A 124 2.02 -2.95 28.29
N PRO A 125 1.67 -2.70 29.56
CA PRO A 125 0.76 -1.63 29.96
C PRO A 125 1.31 -0.21 29.73
N GLN A 126 2.59 -0.08 29.40
CA GLN A 126 3.19 1.20 29.00
C GLN A 126 2.90 1.53 27.53
N LEU A 127 2.50 0.53 26.72
CA LEU A 127 2.24 0.72 25.28
C LEU A 127 0.78 1.06 24.99
N THR A 128 -0.12 0.85 25.95
CA THR A 128 -1.55 1.13 25.78
C THR A 128 -1.83 2.61 25.65
N PRO A 129 -2.53 3.07 24.60
CA PRO A 129 -2.97 4.45 24.55
C PRO A 129 -4.04 4.70 25.62
N LYS A 130 -3.75 5.62 26.55
CA LYS A 130 -4.66 6.04 27.62
C LYS A 130 -5.55 7.22 27.23
N THR A 131 -5.17 7.92 26.17
CA THR A 131 -5.91 9.04 25.59
C THR A 131 -6.24 8.75 24.13
N THR A 132 -7.37 9.27 23.67
CA THR A 132 -7.82 9.21 22.28
C THR A 132 -8.43 10.55 21.88
N LEU A 133 -8.67 10.70 20.58
CA LEU A 133 -9.32 11.89 20.03
C LEU A 133 -10.81 11.64 19.92
N GLU A 134 -11.58 12.62 20.35
CA GLU A 134 -13.01 12.72 20.10
C GLU A 134 -13.28 13.90 19.19
N TYR A 135 -14.08 13.66 18.15
CA TYR A 135 -14.56 14.68 17.22
C TYR A 135 -16.02 15.00 17.53
N SER A 136 -16.37 16.28 17.54
CA SER A 136 -17.75 16.76 17.67
C SER A 136 -18.13 17.63 16.49
N VAL A 137 -19.36 17.48 16.00
CA VAL A 137 -19.93 18.36 14.98
C VAL A 137 -20.35 19.67 15.64
N GLU A 138 -19.78 20.81 15.23
CA GLU A 138 -20.11 22.13 15.79
C GLU A 138 -21.08 22.92 14.92
N SER A 139 -20.91 22.87 13.60
CA SER A 139 -21.70 23.64 12.65
C SER A 139 -22.59 22.77 11.77
N SER A 140 -23.59 23.40 11.17
CA SER A 140 -24.38 22.81 10.09
C SER A 140 -23.48 22.28 8.98
N VAL A 141 -23.74 21.04 8.54
CA VAL A 141 -23.00 20.29 7.51
C VAL A 141 -23.25 20.87 6.10
N THR A 142 -24.11 21.87 5.96
CA THR A 142 -24.59 22.40 4.68
C THR A 142 -23.51 22.96 3.73
N SER A 143 -22.32 23.31 4.22
CA SER A 143 -21.21 23.80 3.39
C SER A 143 -20.16 22.73 3.02
N SER A 144 -20.35 21.48 3.45
CA SER A 144 -19.40 20.39 3.20
C SER A 144 -19.63 19.73 1.83
N SER A 145 -18.56 19.23 1.22
CA SER A 145 -18.63 18.55 -0.08
C SER A 145 -19.28 17.17 0.04
N PRO A 146 -19.85 16.58 -1.03
CA PRO A 146 -20.52 15.28 -0.98
C PRO A 146 -19.69 14.15 -0.35
N ASP A 147 -18.38 14.11 -0.63
CA ASP A 147 -17.43 13.16 -0.04
C ASP A 147 -17.23 13.37 1.46
N GLU A 148 -17.25 14.63 1.93
CA GLU A 148 -17.18 14.98 3.34
C GLU A 148 -18.48 14.60 4.07
N GLN A 149 -19.63 14.88 3.46
CA GLN A 149 -20.96 14.52 3.98
C GLN A 149 -21.11 13.01 4.11
N GLY A 150 -20.74 12.26 3.07
CA GLY A 150 -20.79 10.80 3.07
C GLY A 150 -19.93 10.20 4.19
N LEU A 151 -18.72 10.74 4.39
CA LEU A 151 -17.83 10.32 5.47
C LEU A 151 -18.42 10.61 6.86
N LEU A 152 -18.93 11.84 7.08
CA LEU A 152 -19.55 12.25 8.33
C LEU A 152 -20.77 11.38 8.64
N GLN A 153 -21.67 11.22 7.67
CA GLN A 153 -22.85 10.38 7.80
C GLN A 153 -22.45 8.96 8.16
N TRP A 154 -21.53 8.34 7.43
CA TRP A 154 -21.10 6.97 7.70
C TRP A 154 -20.46 6.83 9.08
N LEU A 155 -19.46 7.64 9.43
CA LEU A 155 -18.73 7.48 10.68
C LEU A 155 -19.55 7.87 11.91
N PHE A 156 -20.24 9.01 11.88
CA PHE A 156 -20.99 9.50 13.05
C PHE A 156 -22.31 8.76 13.25
N SER A 157 -22.99 8.29 12.19
CA SER A 157 -24.21 7.50 12.37
C SER A 157 -23.93 6.07 12.82
N THR A 158 -22.87 5.45 12.30
CA THR A 158 -22.56 4.04 12.58
C THR A 158 -21.79 3.87 13.89
N TYR A 159 -20.85 4.78 14.19
CA TYR A 159 -19.92 4.63 15.31
C TYR A 159 -19.95 5.80 16.30
N GLY A 160 -20.75 6.83 16.03
CA GLY A 160 -20.86 8.00 16.88
C GLY A 160 -21.81 7.81 18.06
N PHE A 161 -21.54 8.54 19.13
CA PHE A 161 -22.42 8.70 20.28
C PHE A 161 -23.43 9.81 19.99
N GLY A 162 -24.72 9.48 19.96
CA GLY A 162 -25.80 10.44 19.71
C GLY A 162 -25.71 11.12 18.34
N LYS A 163 -25.04 10.49 17.35
CA LYS A 163 -24.81 11.02 15.98
C LYS A 163 -24.05 12.36 15.90
N GLN A 164 -23.52 12.86 17.01
CA GLN A 164 -22.83 14.15 17.07
C GLN A 164 -21.35 14.05 17.49
N ARG A 165 -20.97 12.93 18.13
CA ARG A 165 -19.61 12.74 18.67
C ARG A 165 -19.02 11.42 18.21
N LEU A 166 -17.78 11.43 17.72
CA LEU A 166 -17.07 10.23 17.29
C LEU A 166 -15.77 10.11 18.07
N ARG A 167 -15.54 8.99 18.76
CA ARG A 167 -14.24 8.66 19.36
C ARG A 167 -13.45 7.75 18.45
N LEU A 168 -12.16 8.02 18.25
CA LEU A 168 -11.31 7.16 17.42
C LEU A 168 -11.19 5.74 17.97
N ASP A 169 -11.24 5.57 19.29
CA ASP A 169 -11.24 4.25 19.94
C ASP A 169 -12.52 3.42 19.67
N ALA A 170 -13.58 4.03 19.13
CA ALA A 170 -14.77 3.32 18.69
C ALA A 170 -14.54 2.53 17.41
N LEU A 171 -13.55 2.92 16.60
CA LEU A 171 -13.17 2.28 15.35
C LEU A 171 -12.02 1.28 15.55
N ALA A 172 -11.33 1.33 16.70
CA ALA A 172 -10.24 0.41 17.04
C ALA A 172 -10.69 -1.07 17.09
N GLY A 173 -9.70 -1.96 16.94
CA GLY A 173 -9.84 -3.42 16.96
C GLY A 173 -10.03 -4.02 18.37
N PRO A 174 -9.99 -5.35 18.53
CA PRO A 174 -10.07 -5.99 19.84
C PRO A 174 -8.90 -5.56 20.73
N SER A 175 -9.15 -5.54 22.04
CA SER A 175 -8.09 -5.50 23.04
C SER A 175 -7.31 -6.84 23.09
N GLU A 176 -6.19 -6.92 23.79
CA GLU A 176 -5.42 -8.17 23.91
C GLU A 176 -6.25 -9.27 24.58
N ALA A 177 -6.96 -8.98 25.68
CA ALA A 177 -7.87 -9.94 26.30
C ALA A 177 -9.04 -10.34 25.39
N GLU A 178 -9.60 -9.38 24.62
CA GLU A 178 -10.68 -9.67 23.67
C GLU A 178 -10.21 -10.53 22.50
N SER A 179 -8.96 -10.36 22.05
CA SER A 179 -8.38 -11.12 20.93
C SER A 179 -8.31 -12.63 21.20
N LYS A 180 -8.18 -13.01 22.48
CA LYS A 180 -8.17 -14.41 22.95
C LYS A 180 -9.56 -15.05 22.89
N ARG A 181 -10.63 -14.27 22.80
CA ARG A 181 -12.02 -14.77 22.76
C ARG A 181 -12.51 -14.89 21.30
N ARG A 182 -12.84 -16.11 20.88
CA ARG A 182 -13.29 -16.41 19.50
C ARG A 182 -14.51 -15.60 19.06
N GLU A 183 -15.48 -15.41 19.96
CA GLU A 183 -16.72 -14.66 19.69
C GLU A 183 -16.44 -13.16 19.46
N ALA A 184 -15.64 -12.55 20.33
CA ALA A 184 -15.21 -11.17 20.16
C ALA A 184 -14.47 -10.99 18.82
N MET A 185 -13.59 -11.92 18.48
CA MET A 185 -12.88 -11.88 17.20
C MET A 185 -13.82 -11.97 15.99
N LYS A 186 -14.90 -12.75 16.06
CA LYS A 186 -15.94 -12.80 15.01
C LYS A 186 -16.62 -11.45 14.84
N TYR A 187 -17.01 -10.80 15.94
CA TYR A 187 -17.56 -9.44 15.92
C TYR A 187 -16.60 -8.44 15.26
N TYR A 188 -15.33 -8.45 15.64
CA TYR A 188 -14.35 -7.52 15.08
C TYR A 188 -14.02 -7.78 13.61
N ARG A 189 -14.08 -9.02 13.13
CA ARG A 189 -13.96 -9.33 11.70
C ARG A 189 -15.13 -8.76 10.90
N LEU A 190 -16.35 -8.87 11.41
CA LEU A 190 -17.53 -8.27 10.77
C LEU A 190 -17.43 -6.74 10.75
N LYS A 191 -17.00 -6.15 11.87
CA LYS A 191 -16.72 -4.71 11.97
C LYS A 191 -15.64 -4.26 10.98
N GLU A 192 -14.54 -4.99 10.87
CA GLU A 192 -13.44 -4.72 9.93
C GLU A 192 -13.94 -4.76 8.48
N LYS A 193 -14.79 -5.73 8.13
CA LYS A 193 -15.42 -5.82 6.81
C LYS A 193 -16.31 -4.59 6.55
N ALA A 194 -17.21 -4.24 7.46
CA ALA A 194 -18.07 -3.06 7.34
C ALA A 194 -17.26 -1.76 7.23
N LEU A 195 -16.16 -1.65 7.98
CA LEU A 195 -15.25 -0.52 7.88
C LEU A 195 -14.58 -0.47 6.50
N SER A 196 -14.14 -1.61 5.97
CA SER A 196 -13.50 -1.67 4.65
C SER A 196 -14.45 -1.29 3.51
N GLU A 197 -15.73 -1.68 3.61
CA GLU A 197 -16.78 -1.32 2.66
C GLU A 197 -17.08 0.19 2.71
N GLY A 198 -17.21 0.75 3.92
CA GLY A 198 -17.39 2.20 4.09
C GLY A 198 -16.21 3.03 3.58
N VAL A 199 -14.97 2.58 3.83
CA VAL A 199 -13.76 3.23 3.26
C VAL A 199 -13.77 3.18 1.73
N GLN A 200 -14.17 2.05 1.15
CA GLN A 200 -14.19 1.90 -0.30
C GLN A 200 -15.25 2.81 -0.94
N SER A 201 -16.46 2.88 -0.35
CA SER A 201 -17.52 3.79 -0.80
C SER A 201 -17.10 5.26 -0.67
N TRP A 202 -16.56 5.66 0.49
CA TRP A 202 -16.04 7.02 0.69
C TRP A 202 -14.94 7.37 -0.32
N LYS A 203 -14.01 6.45 -0.56
CA LYS A 203 -12.93 6.66 -1.53
C LYS A 203 -13.45 6.85 -2.96
N GLU A 204 -14.49 6.13 -3.35
CA GLU A 204 -15.14 6.30 -4.66
C GLU A 204 -15.74 7.70 -4.77
N GLN A 205 -16.45 8.17 -3.73
CA GLN A 205 -16.99 9.54 -3.66
C GLN A 205 -15.91 10.61 -3.73
N VAL A 206 -14.76 10.43 -3.06
CA VAL A 206 -13.63 11.36 -3.12
C VAL A 206 -13.09 11.46 -4.55
N VAL A 207 -12.92 10.33 -5.23
CA VAL A 207 -12.39 10.30 -6.61
C VAL A 207 -13.36 10.96 -7.58
N GLU A 208 -14.66 10.74 -7.42
CA GLU A 208 -15.72 11.32 -8.25
C GLU A 208 -15.86 12.83 -8.00
N THR A 209 -15.94 13.26 -6.74
CA THR A 209 -16.20 14.67 -6.37
C THR A 209 -15.01 15.58 -6.68
N ARG A 210 -13.77 15.08 -6.52
CA ARG A 210 -12.55 15.92 -6.60
C ARG A 210 -11.82 15.82 -7.93
N ASP A 211 -12.27 14.99 -8.87
CA ASP A 211 -11.59 14.65 -10.15
C ASP A 211 -10.11 14.23 -9.98
N TRP A 212 -9.78 13.61 -8.83
CA TRP A 212 -8.40 13.21 -8.56
C TRP A 212 -7.96 11.94 -9.28
N GLY A 213 -8.88 11.25 -9.94
CA GLY A 213 -8.60 10.01 -10.70
C GLY A 213 -7.50 10.19 -11.74
N GLN A 214 -7.36 11.40 -12.29
CA GLN A 214 -6.34 11.71 -13.29
C GLN A 214 -4.94 11.91 -12.72
N LEU A 215 -4.80 12.20 -11.42
CA LEU A 215 -3.51 12.49 -10.80
C LEU A 215 -2.66 11.23 -10.61
N ILE A 216 -3.30 10.06 -10.58
CA ILE A 216 -2.61 8.80 -10.29
C ILE A 216 -2.95 7.80 -11.37
N ARG A 217 -1.98 7.60 -12.26
CA ARG A 217 -2.17 6.79 -13.46
C ARG A 217 -1.35 5.51 -13.36
N THR A 218 -1.80 4.48 -14.06
CA THR A 218 -0.94 3.34 -14.34
C THR A 218 0.08 3.74 -15.40
N PRO A 219 1.39 3.56 -15.16
CA PRO A 219 2.42 4.01 -16.10
C PRO A 219 2.23 3.33 -17.46
N LEU A 220 2.35 4.10 -18.54
CA LEU A 220 2.20 3.60 -19.91
C LEU A 220 3.20 2.46 -20.18
N LEU A 221 4.43 2.58 -19.69
CA LEU A 221 5.45 1.55 -19.80
C LEU A 221 5.06 0.22 -19.14
N LEU A 222 4.33 0.26 -18.02
CA LEU A 222 3.84 -0.97 -17.38
C LEU A 222 2.75 -1.63 -18.22
N ARG A 223 1.85 -0.82 -18.82
CA ARG A 223 0.85 -1.33 -19.77
C ARG A 223 1.54 -1.95 -20.99
N LEU A 224 2.50 -1.25 -21.60
CA LEU A 224 3.27 -1.75 -22.74
C LEU A 224 4.02 -3.04 -22.41
N LEU A 225 4.64 -3.12 -21.23
CA LEU A 225 5.34 -4.31 -20.76
C LEU A 225 4.41 -5.53 -20.65
N VAL A 226 3.20 -5.35 -20.12
CA VAL A 226 2.26 -6.45 -19.87
C VAL A 226 1.45 -6.81 -21.12
N TYR A 227 0.99 -5.83 -21.90
CA TYR A 227 0.11 -6.03 -23.04
C TYR A 227 0.84 -6.26 -24.36
N VAL A 228 2.07 -5.76 -24.52
CA VAL A 228 2.82 -5.86 -25.78
C VAL A 228 4.04 -6.75 -25.61
N MET A 229 4.92 -6.42 -24.66
CA MET A 229 6.18 -7.15 -24.52
C MET A 229 5.97 -8.60 -24.07
N PHE A 230 5.11 -8.84 -23.08
CA PHE A 230 4.89 -10.21 -22.61
C PHE A 230 4.35 -11.16 -23.70
N PRO A 231 3.33 -10.79 -24.50
CA PRO A 231 2.91 -11.61 -25.66
C PRO A 231 4.02 -11.85 -26.68
N ILE A 232 4.87 -10.85 -26.95
CA ILE A 232 6.02 -11.01 -27.85
C ILE A 232 6.99 -12.06 -27.28
N LEU A 233 7.31 -11.99 -25.97
CA LEU A 233 8.16 -12.98 -25.31
C LEU A 233 7.55 -14.37 -25.33
N MET A 234 6.24 -14.46 -25.12
CA MET A 234 5.52 -15.74 -25.14
C MET A 234 5.51 -16.34 -26.54
N LEU A 235 5.28 -15.53 -27.58
CA LEU A 235 5.36 -15.94 -28.99
C LEU A 235 6.78 -16.39 -29.37
N LEU A 236 7.81 -15.63 -29.01
CA LEU A 236 9.21 -16.00 -29.26
C LEU A 236 9.55 -17.32 -28.57
N THR A 237 9.16 -17.49 -27.30
CA THR A 237 9.34 -18.75 -26.56
C THR A 237 8.63 -19.90 -27.26
N GLY A 238 7.38 -19.69 -27.70
CA GLY A 238 6.61 -20.69 -28.44
C GLY A 238 7.25 -21.10 -29.76
N ILE A 239 7.82 -20.16 -30.52
CA ILE A 239 8.54 -20.45 -31.77
C ILE A 239 9.74 -21.36 -31.51
N VAL A 240 10.54 -21.06 -30.48
CA VAL A 240 11.71 -21.90 -30.15
C VAL A 240 11.27 -23.29 -29.72
N CYS A 241 10.29 -23.38 -28.82
CA CYS A 241 9.76 -24.66 -28.38
C CYS A 241 9.24 -25.48 -29.57
N PHE A 242 8.59 -24.84 -30.56
CA PHE A 242 8.08 -25.51 -31.75
C PHE A 242 9.21 -26.05 -32.65
N VAL A 243 10.28 -25.27 -32.85
CA VAL A 243 11.44 -25.69 -33.66
C VAL A 243 12.15 -26.89 -33.05
N ASP A 244 12.33 -26.91 -31.73
CA ASP A 244 13.04 -27.98 -31.01
C ASP A 244 12.18 -29.25 -30.76
N ARG A 245 10.98 -29.33 -31.35
CA ARG A 245 9.97 -30.37 -31.14
C ARG A 245 9.56 -30.47 -29.67
N VAL A 246 8.61 -29.62 -29.30
CA VAL A 246 8.10 -29.46 -27.92
C VAL A 246 7.84 -30.80 -27.23
N SER A 247 8.45 -30.99 -26.06
CA SER A 247 8.08 -32.05 -25.13
C SER A 247 6.68 -31.78 -24.54
N VAL A 248 5.87 -32.81 -24.27
CA VAL A 248 4.52 -32.64 -23.67
C VAL A 248 4.55 -31.73 -22.42
N PRO A 249 5.54 -31.83 -21.51
CA PRO A 249 5.65 -30.90 -20.37
C PRO A 249 5.87 -29.44 -20.77
N GLY A 250 6.61 -29.17 -21.86
CA GLY A 250 6.81 -27.81 -22.37
C GLY A 250 5.52 -27.15 -22.87
N VAL A 251 4.64 -27.93 -23.52
CA VAL A 251 3.30 -27.45 -23.94
C VAL A 251 2.43 -27.12 -22.72
N ILE A 252 2.42 -28.00 -21.71
CA ILE A 252 1.68 -27.79 -20.47
C ILE A 252 2.19 -26.53 -19.75
N GLY A 253 3.50 -26.34 -19.69
CA GLY A 253 4.13 -25.14 -19.12
C GLY A 253 3.69 -23.86 -19.83
N LEU A 254 3.72 -23.84 -21.17
CA LEU A 254 3.26 -22.70 -21.95
C LEU A 254 1.77 -22.42 -21.72
N ALA A 255 0.91 -23.44 -21.73
CA ALA A 255 -0.52 -23.26 -21.45
C ALA A 255 -0.76 -22.67 -20.05
N ALA A 256 -0.04 -23.14 -19.02
CA ALA A 256 -0.10 -22.57 -17.68
C ALA A 256 0.35 -21.10 -17.63
N THR A 257 1.42 -20.74 -18.36
CA THR A 257 1.88 -19.33 -18.42
C THR A 257 0.86 -18.39 -19.05
N VAL A 258 0.10 -18.86 -20.05
CA VAL A 258 -0.99 -18.10 -20.68
C VAL A 258 -2.10 -17.80 -19.67
N VAL A 259 -2.49 -18.79 -18.87
CA VAL A 259 -3.50 -18.60 -17.80
C VAL A 259 -2.99 -17.60 -16.76
N ILE A 260 -1.75 -17.71 -16.31
CA ILE A 260 -1.15 -16.76 -15.36
C ILE A 260 -1.11 -15.35 -15.96
N TRP A 261 -0.77 -15.21 -17.25
CA TRP A 261 -0.77 -13.91 -17.93
C TRP A 261 -2.15 -13.26 -17.99
N PHE A 262 -3.22 -14.04 -18.22
CA PHE A 262 -4.59 -13.50 -18.15
C PHE A 262 -4.91 -12.97 -16.74
N LEU A 263 -4.45 -13.64 -15.69
CA LEU A 263 -4.55 -13.15 -14.30
C LEU A 263 -3.73 -11.88 -14.09
N VAL A 264 -2.54 -11.78 -14.71
CA VAL A 264 -1.71 -10.56 -14.69
C VAL A 264 -2.44 -9.38 -15.32
N ILE A 265 -3.12 -9.58 -16.46
CA ILE A 265 -3.92 -8.52 -17.10
C ILE A 265 -5.00 -8.02 -16.14
N ARG A 266 -5.76 -8.95 -15.53
CA ARG A 266 -6.83 -8.59 -14.59
C ARG A 266 -6.31 -7.91 -13.33
N LYS A 267 -5.11 -8.26 -12.88
CA LYS A 267 -4.46 -7.75 -11.67
C LYS A 267 -3.11 -7.09 -11.97
N ILE A 268 -3.05 -6.16 -12.93
CA ILE A 268 -1.81 -5.53 -13.41
C ILE A 268 -0.93 -4.90 -12.30
N HIS A 269 -1.56 -4.49 -11.21
CA HIS A 269 -0.91 -3.90 -10.05
C HIS A 269 -0.15 -4.90 -9.17
N VAL A 270 -0.40 -6.22 -9.32
CA VAL A 270 0.22 -7.28 -8.51
C VAL A 270 1.53 -7.71 -9.17
N ARG A 271 2.64 -7.30 -8.55
CA ARG A 271 3.98 -7.55 -9.09
C ARG A 271 4.32 -9.04 -9.16
N LEU A 272 3.91 -9.82 -8.15
CA LEU A 272 4.24 -11.25 -8.04
C LEU A 272 3.65 -12.07 -9.19
N LEU A 273 2.46 -11.73 -9.68
CA LEU A 273 1.83 -12.49 -10.79
C LEU A 273 2.65 -12.36 -12.09
N TYR A 274 3.17 -11.17 -12.40
CA TYR A 274 4.02 -10.99 -13.59
C TYR A 274 5.34 -11.74 -13.45
N GLN A 275 5.95 -11.70 -12.27
CA GLN A 275 7.18 -12.44 -11.99
C GLN A 275 6.94 -13.95 -12.10
N ALA A 276 5.82 -14.46 -11.58
CA ALA A 276 5.42 -15.86 -11.72
C ALA A 276 5.21 -16.24 -13.19
N ALA A 277 4.61 -15.38 -14.00
CA ALA A 277 4.44 -15.62 -15.44
C ALA A 277 5.80 -15.72 -16.16
N CYS A 278 6.74 -14.83 -15.84
CA CYS A 278 8.09 -14.86 -16.42
C CYS A 278 8.89 -16.08 -15.97
N VAL A 279 8.81 -16.46 -14.69
CA VAL A 279 9.43 -17.69 -14.16
C VAL A 279 8.83 -18.93 -14.83
N GLY A 280 7.52 -18.95 -15.04
CA GLY A 280 6.86 -20.02 -15.80
C GLY A 280 7.37 -20.13 -17.24
N LEU A 281 7.66 -19.00 -17.91
CA LEU A 281 8.29 -19.01 -19.24
C LEU A 281 9.70 -19.59 -19.19
N ILE A 282 10.51 -19.21 -18.19
CA ILE A 282 11.87 -19.77 -17.99
C ILE A 282 11.78 -21.29 -17.80
N ILE A 283 10.89 -21.77 -16.92
CA ILE A 283 10.71 -23.21 -16.67
C ILE A 283 10.27 -23.94 -17.94
N SER A 284 9.30 -23.38 -18.68
CA SER A 284 8.81 -23.96 -19.93
C SER A 284 9.93 -24.06 -20.97
N LEU A 285 10.76 -23.01 -21.09
CA LEU A 285 11.90 -22.98 -22.00
C LEU A 285 12.97 -24.01 -21.62
N THR A 286 13.29 -24.13 -20.33
CA THR A 286 14.29 -25.10 -19.82
C THR A 286 13.86 -26.55 -20.02
N VAL A 287 12.56 -26.84 -19.87
CA VAL A 287 12.03 -28.20 -20.04
C VAL A 287 11.83 -28.57 -21.52
N ALA A 288 11.60 -27.57 -22.38
CA ALA A 288 11.41 -27.80 -23.81
C ALA A 288 12.74 -28.04 -24.55
N ILE A 289 13.87 -27.56 -24.02
CA ILE A 289 15.12 -27.50 -24.79
C ILE A 289 16.25 -28.20 -24.05
N ASN A 290 16.79 -29.26 -24.66
CA ASN A 290 17.91 -30.04 -24.13
C ASN A 290 19.30 -29.51 -24.55
N GLY A 291 19.37 -28.40 -25.29
CA GLY A 291 20.62 -27.83 -25.83
C GLY A 291 20.85 -26.37 -25.48
N ASN A 292 22.10 -26.00 -25.23
CA ASN A 292 22.51 -24.61 -24.99
C ASN A 292 22.85 -23.92 -26.32
N SER A 293 21.83 -23.36 -26.99
CA SER A 293 22.06 -22.50 -28.15
C SER A 293 22.29 -21.05 -27.72
N ALA A 294 23.05 -20.28 -28.50
CA ALA A 294 23.20 -18.84 -28.24
C ALA A 294 21.85 -18.10 -28.24
N PHE A 295 20.88 -18.64 -28.98
CA PHE A 295 19.52 -18.12 -29.06
C PHE A 295 18.75 -18.28 -27.74
N THR A 296 18.77 -19.47 -27.14
CA THR A 296 18.12 -19.72 -25.85
C THR A 296 18.74 -18.91 -24.74
N SER A 297 20.07 -18.80 -24.70
CA SER A 297 20.79 -17.93 -23.76
C SER A 297 20.35 -16.46 -23.85
N SER A 298 20.18 -15.97 -25.08
CA SER A 298 19.70 -14.60 -25.31
C SER A 298 18.24 -14.42 -24.85
N LEU A 299 17.36 -15.41 -25.05
CA LEU A 299 15.98 -15.36 -24.56
C LEU A 299 15.92 -15.36 -23.03
N TYR A 300 16.71 -16.22 -22.35
CA TYR A 300 16.81 -16.20 -20.90
C TYR A 300 17.23 -14.81 -20.40
N SER A 301 18.21 -14.19 -21.06
CA SER A 301 18.69 -12.86 -20.72
C SER A 301 17.58 -11.80 -20.86
N ILE A 302 16.79 -11.86 -21.94
CA ILE A 302 15.65 -10.94 -22.15
C ILE A 302 14.55 -11.16 -21.11
N ILE A 303 14.16 -12.42 -20.83
CA ILE A 303 13.13 -12.73 -19.84
C ILE A 303 13.60 -12.28 -18.44
N PHE A 304 14.85 -12.55 -18.09
CA PHE A 304 15.45 -12.08 -16.84
C PHE A 304 15.42 -10.55 -16.77
N LEU A 305 15.88 -9.86 -17.80
CA LEU A 305 15.87 -8.39 -17.88
C LEU A 305 14.45 -7.82 -17.75
N SER A 306 13.43 -8.48 -18.33
CA SER A 306 12.02 -8.10 -18.18
C SER A 306 11.54 -8.16 -16.73
N ILE A 307 12.01 -9.13 -15.95
CA ILE A 307 11.75 -9.24 -14.51
C ILE A 307 12.37 -8.03 -13.77
N PHE A 308 13.58 -7.62 -14.15
CA PHE A 308 14.22 -6.43 -13.58
C PHE A 308 13.48 -5.15 -13.96
N VAL A 309 13.10 -4.99 -15.23
CA VAL A 309 12.27 -3.85 -15.68
C VAL A 309 11.02 -3.77 -14.81
N ARG A 310 10.29 -4.88 -14.61
CA ARG A 310 9.10 -4.89 -13.74
C ARG A 310 9.39 -4.54 -12.28
N LEU A 311 10.57 -4.90 -11.77
CA LEU A 311 11.03 -4.57 -10.41
C LEU A 311 11.29 -3.06 -10.24
N PHE A 312 11.85 -2.41 -11.25
CA PHE A 312 12.12 -0.97 -11.22
C PHE A 312 10.90 -0.12 -11.55
N LEU A 313 9.95 -0.62 -12.34
CA LEU A 313 8.74 0.13 -12.69
C LEU A 313 7.78 0.28 -11.49
N PRO A 314 7.37 1.51 -11.15
CA PRO A 314 6.38 1.72 -10.11
C PRO A 314 5.01 1.17 -10.54
N ALA A 315 4.25 0.59 -9.60
CA ALA A 315 2.91 0.09 -9.90
C ALA A 315 1.89 1.23 -10.17
N ARG A 316 2.16 2.42 -9.64
CA ARG A 316 1.38 3.64 -9.81
C ARG A 316 2.31 4.82 -9.92
N GLU A 317 2.01 5.69 -10.88
CA GLU A 317 2.77 6.89 -11.17
C GLU A 317 1.93 8.12 -10.88
N VAL A 318 2.58 9.14 -10.30
CA VAL A 318 1.97 10.44 -10.07
C VAL A 318 2.08 11.24 -11.37
N ALA A 319 0.96 11.79 -11.82
CA ALA A 319 0.86 12.59 -13.03
C ALA A 319 1.82 13.78 -12.96
N PRO A 320 2.34 14.27 -14.11
CA PRO A 320 3.30 15.37 -14.13
C PRO A 320 2.89 16.59 -13.30
N SER A 321 1.61 16.98 -13.33
CA SER A 321 1.06 18.11 -12.56
C SER A 321 1.15 17.94 -11.04
N ALA A 322 1.17 16.70 -10.54
CA ALA A 322 1.25 16.39 -9.11
C ALA A 322 2.66 15.94 -8.67
N ARG A 323 3.63 15.83 -9.60
CA ARG A 323 5.01 15.45 -9.27
C ARG A 323 5.71 16.50 -8.42
N ASP A 324 5.41 17.78 -8.66
CA ASP A 324 5.96 18.91 -7.91
C ASP A 324 5.47 18.90 -6.46
N TRP A 325 4.18 18.58 -6.26
CA TRP A 325 3.63 18.32 -4.94
C TRP A 325 4.29 17.12 -4.26
N GLU A 326 4.46 15.99 -4.96
CA GLU A 326 5.12 14.80 -4.39
C GLU A 326 6.58 15.11 -3.97
N ALA A 327 7.30 15.89 -4.76
CA ALA A 327 8.67 16.31 -4.45
C ALA A 327 8.71 17.22 -3.21
N SER A 328 7.85 18.23 -3.16
CA SER A 328 7.75 19.19 -2.03
C SER A 328 7.34 18.48 -0.74
N MET A 329 6.32 17.62 -0.80
CA MET A 329 5.92 16.77 0.33
C MET A 329 7.06 15.85 0.80
N ARG A 330 7.85 15.29 -0.12
CA ARG A 330 8.99 14.44 0.24
C ARG A 330 10.09 15.24 0.92
N HIS A 331 10.36 16.45 0.45
CA HIS A 331 11.30 17.38 1.05
C HIS A 331 10.85 17.76 2.46
N TRP A 332 9.62 18.24 2.60
CA TRP A 332 8.95 18.54 3.86
C TRP A 332 9.08 17.37 4.84
N ARG A 333 8.70 16.16 4.41
CA ARG A 333 8.82 14.96 5.25
C ARG A 333 10.25 14.67 5.69
N LYS A 334 11.25 14.91 4.84
CA LYS A 334 12.66 14.68 5.19
C LYS A 334 13.14 15.69 6.24
N ARG A 335 12.71 16.95 6.13
CA ARG A 335 13.01 18.03 7.09
C ARG A 335 12.34 17.76 8.43
N TYR A 336 11.01 17.63 8.45
CA TYR A 336 10.21 17.46 9.67
C TYR A 336 10.36 16.10 10.34
N ARG A 337 10.90 15.08 9.65
CA ARG A 337 11.32 13.82 10.29
C ARG A 337 12.48 14.00 11.29
N LYS A 338 13.14 15.15 11.29
CA LYS A 338 14.15 15.54 12.27
C LYS A 338 13.58 16.36 13.45
N GLY A 339 12.28 16.63 13.48
CA GLY A 339 11.65 17.56 14.42
C GLY A 339 11.07 18.77 13.68
N ILE A 340 10.17 19.50 14.34
CA ILE A 340 9.73 20.82 13.86
C ILE A 340 10.96 21.75 13.92
N PRO A 341 11.29 22.47 12.83
CA PRO A 341 12.41 23.41 12.83
C PRO A 341 12.24 24.49 13.90
N VAL A 342 13.34 24.88 14.54
CA VAL A 342 13.34 25.85 15.65
C VAL A 342 12.74 27.19 15.22
N GLU A 343 13.03 27.61 14.00
CA GLU A 343 12.48 28.83 13.41
C GLU A 343 10.96 28.83 13.26
N ARG A 344 10.34 27.65 13.14
CA ARG A 344 8.87 27.50 13.03
C ARG A 344 8.19 27.36 14.40
N LEU A 345 8.95 27.07 15.47
CA LEU A 345 8.40 26.88 16.82
C LEU A 345 7.92 28.18 17.46
N SER A 346 8.37 29.34 16.99
CA SER A 346 7.93 30.67 17.45
C SER A 346 6.62 31.15 16.80
N GLU A 347 6.00 30.33 15.96
CA GLU A 347 4.78 30.69 15.24
C GLU A 347 3.51 30.48 16.06
N SER A 348 2.38 30.96 15.55
CA SER A 348 1.12 30.88 16.27
C SER A 348 0.74 29.41 16.57
N PRO A 349 0.03 29.16 17.70
CA PRO A 349 -0.38 27.81 18.07
C PRO A 349 -1.19 27.11 16.98
N GLU A 350 -1.97 27.86 16.19
CA GLU A 350 -2.75 27.33 15.07
C GLU A 350 -1.85 26.80 13.95
N VAL A 351 -0.75 27.49 13.63
CA VAL A 351 0.20 27.02 12.62
C VAL A 351 0.93 25.77 13.12
N LEU A 352 1.32 25.73 14.39
CA LEU A 352 1.89 24.53 15.01
C LEU A 352 0.92 23.34 14.97
N GLU A 353 -0.36 23.57 15.26
CA GLU A 353 -1.41 22.56 15.12
C GLU A 353 -1.52 22.07 13.66
N GLN A 354 -1.47 22.98 12.67
CA GLN A 354 -1.48 22.61 11.26
C GLN A 354 -0.26 21.78 10.86
N ILE A 355 0.94 22.14 11.33
CA ILE A 355 2.17 21.37 11.13
C ILE A 355 1.99 19.94 11.69
N ILE A 356 1.43 19.81 12.89
CA ILE A 356 1.18 18.51 13.53
C ILE A 356 0.17 17.68 12.72
N GLN A 357 -0.93 18.29 12.28
CA GLN A 357 -1.93 17.62 11.43
C GLN A 357 -1.31 17.13 10.12
N THR A 358 -0.52 17.98 9.45
CA THR A 358 0.20 17.65 8.22
C THR A 358 1.21 16.51 8.48
N ALA A 359 1.92 16.54 9.61
CA ALA A 359 2.86 15.47 9.99
C ALA A 359 2.15 14.13 10.18
N LEU A 360 0.98 14.12 10.85
CA LEU A 360 0.16 12.93 11.06
C LEU A 360 -0.35 12.37 9.73
N VAL A 361 -0.90 13.21 8.85
CA VAL A 361 -1.36 12.82 7.51
C VAL A 361 -0.23 12.23 6.68
N LEU A 362 0.96 12.83 6.75
CA LEU A 362 2.15 12.36 6.04
C LEU A 362 2.81 11.12 6.68
N GLY A 363 2.26 10.61 7.79
CA GLY A 363 2.75 9.43 8.50
C GLY A 363 4.16 9.62 9.06
N ILE A 364 4.44 10.82 9.57
CA ILE A 364 5.66 11.14 10.30
C ILE A 364 5.37 11.82 11.65
N GLY A 365 4.10 11.91 12.06
CA GLY A 365 3.66 12.69 13.22
C GLY A 365 4.40 12.30 14.50
N SER A 366 4.31 11.03 14.91
CA SER A 366 4.99 10.53 16.11
C SER A 366 6.49 10.83 16.12
N ARG A 367 7.16 10.63 14.97
CA ARG A 367 8.60 10.84 14.82
C ARG A 367 9.01 12.30 14.79
N CYS A 368 8.18 13.15 14.20
CA CYS A 368 8.34 14.60 14.17
C CYS A 368 8.32 15.12 15.61
N LEU A 369 7.24 14.88 16.34
CA LEU A 369 7.06 15.45 17.69
C LEU A 369 8.05 14.94 18.72
N ARG A 370 8.53 13.70 18.56
CA ARG A 370 9.57 13.14 19.43
C ARG A 370 10.91 13.87 19.29
N LYS A 371 11.24 14.34 18.09
CA LYS A 371 12.53 14.98 17.82
C LYS A 371 12.47 16.50 17.90
N THR A 372 11.28 17.06 17.98
CA THR A 372 11.09 18.48 18.24
C THR A 372 11.67 18.84 19.60
N ASP A 373 12.52 19.86 19.62
CA ASP A 373 13.04 20.42 20.85
C ASP A 373 12.01 21.39 21.45
N TRP A 374 11.15 20.85 22.32
CA TRP A 374 10.07 21.61 22.95
C TRP A 374 10.57 22.64 23.98
N SER A 375 11.86 22.62 24.36
CA SER A 375 12.42 23.59 25.31
C SER A 375 12.38 25.02 24.76
N VAL A 376 12.45 25.18 23.44
CA VAL A 376 12.37 26.48 22.76
C VAL A 376 11.04 27.19 23.05
N LEU A 377 9.96 26.44 23.28
CA LEU A 377 8.64 27.02 23.58
C LEU A 377 8.57 27.72 24.94
N GLN A 378 9.56 27.53 25.83
CA GLN A 378 9.62 28.26 27.11
C GLN A 378 9.82 29.77 26.89
N GLN A 379 10.35 30.16 25.73
CA GLN A 379 10.56 31.56 25.34
C GLN A 379 9.46 32.08 24.39
N HIS A 380 8.39 31.31 24.18
CA HIS A 380 7.33 31.66 23.23
C HIS A 380 6.56 32.92 23.63
N HIS A 381 6.12 33.75 22.67
CA HIS A 381 5.37 34.98 22.97
C HIS A 381 4.05 34.67 23.72
N ASP A 382 3.33 33.64 23.29
CA ASP A 382 2.08 33.18 23.92
C ASP A 382 2.34 32.62 25.35
N PRO A 383 1.74 33.21 26.40
CA PRO A 383 1.91 32.76 27.78
C PRO A 383 1.31 31.36 28.05
N GLU A 384 0.29 30.92 27.31
CA GLU A 384 -0.32 29.60 27.51
C GLU A 384 0.58 28.49 26.95
N LEU A 385 1.22 28.73 25.80
CA LEU A 385 2.21 27.80 25.27
C LEU A 385 3.42 27.68 26.20
N ARG A 386 3.91 28.80 26.77
CA ARG A 386 4.95 28.78 27.79
C ARG A 386 4.53 27.95 29.00
N ARG A 387 3.34 28.21 29.54
CA ARG A 387 2.78 27.47 30.68
C ARG A 387 2.68 25.97 30.41
N LEU A 388 2.25 25.57 29.20
CA LEU A 388 2.18 24.16 28.80
C LEU A 388 3.58 23.55 28.60
N ALA A 389 4.54 24.32 28.08
CA ALA A 389 5.92 23.91 27.92
C ALA A 389 6.71 23.85 29.25
N ASP A 390 6.31 24.60 30.28
CA ASP A 390 6.96 24.53 31.60
C ASP A 390 6.38 23.41 32.46
N ARG A 391 5.16 22.95 32.16
CA ARG A 391 4.51 21.87 32.90
C ARG A 391 5.29 20.57 32.74
N GLU A 392 5.65 19.93 33.85
CA GLU A 392 6.28 18.61 33.81
C GLU A 392 5.46 17.63 32.96
N PRO A 393 6.12 16.80 32.13
CA PRO A 393 5.44 15.79 31.33
C PRO A 393 4.59 14.95 32.25
N ALA A 394 3.27 15.00 32.03
CA ALA A 394 2.35 14.42 32.98
C ALA A 394 2.39 12.90 32.89
N SER A 395 2.12 12.22 34.01
CA SER A 395 1.94 10.77 34.01
C SER A 395 0.92 10.37 32.94
N ASP A 396 1.24 9.30 32.19
CA ASP A 396 0.48 8.73 31.06
C ASP A 396 -1.04 8.65 31.26
N ASN A 397 -1.52 8.57 32.51
CA ASN A 397 -2.93 8.40 32.85
C ASN A 397 -3.74 9.71 32.90
N SER A 398 -3.08 10.85 32.78
CA SER A 398 -3.72 12.16 32.88
C SER A 398 -4.20 12.65 31.52
N VAL A 399 -5.40 13.25 31.48
CA VAL A 399 -5.86 14.02 30.31
C VAL A 399 -5.32 15.43 30.48
N PRO A 400 -4.95 16.13 29.40
CA PRO A 400 -4.64 17.54 29.48
C PRO A 400 -5.76 18.28 30.21
N GLY A 401 -5.41 19.15 31.15
CA GLY A 401 -6.40 19.99 31.84
C GLY A 401 -7.14 20.88 30.83
N SER A 402 -8.26 21.49 31.23
CA SER A 402 -8.94 22.47 30.39
C SER A 402 -7.98 23.60 30.01
N THR A 403 -7.66 23.73 28.73
CA THR A 403 -6.84 24.82 28.18
C THR A 403 -7.73 25.86 27.52
N THR A 404 -7.23 27.11 27.46
CA THR A 404 -7.82 28.19 26.67
C THR A 404 -7.66 27.95 25.16
N LEU A 405 -6.62 27.18 24.79
CA LEU A 405 -6.31 26.71 23.44
C LEU A 405 -7.27 25.61 22.94
N LYS A 406 -8.56 25.94 22.81
CA LYS A 406 -9.61 24.99 22.35
C LYS A 406 -9.39 24.51 20.92
N HIS A 407 -8.74 25.32 20.09
CA HIS A 407 -8.55 25.04 18.66
C HIS A 407 -7.29 24.25 18.33
N THR A 408 -6.42 23.98 19.32
CA THR A 408 -5.14 23.27 19.09
C THR A 408 -4.95 22.05 20.01
N PRO A 409 -5.89 21.08 19.97
CA PRO A 409 -5.88 19.97 20.90
C PRO A 409 -4.75 18.96 20.59
N LEU A 410 -4.22 18.86 19.36
CA LEU A 410 -3.07 18.00 19.08
C LEU A 410 -1.78 18.60 19.62
N LEU A 411 -1.62 19.91 19.56
CA LEU A 411 -0.50 20.62 20.16
C LEU A 411 -0.50 20.45 21.68
N VAL A 412 -1.66 20.63 22.32
CA VAL A 412 -1.82 20.38 23.76
C VAL A 412 -1.49 18.92 24.09
N LEU A 413 -1.97 17.96 23.28
CA LEU A 413 -1.66 16.54 23.43
C LEU A 413 -0.15 16.28 23.30
N ALA A 414 0.50 16.89 22.31
CA ALA A 414 1.92 16.74 22.04
C ALA A 414 2.79 17.24 23.19
N LEU A 415 2.46 18.40 23.74
CA LEU A 415 3.16 18.99 24.88
C LEU A 415 2.94 18.18 26.16
N HIS A 416 1.70 17.76 26.39
CA HIS A 416 1.34 16.94 27.55
C HIS A 416 2.09 15.60 27.59
N LEU A 417 2.37 15.03 26.42
CA LEU A 417 2.99 13.71 26.26
C LEU A 417 4.44 13.77 25.79
N ARG A 418 5.09 14.93 25.91
CA ARG A 418 6.49 15.09 25.53
C ARG A 418 7.36 14.07 26.28
N GLY A 419 8.26 13.42 25.56
CA GLY A 419 9.10 12.33 26.08
C GLY A 419 8.44 10.95 26.11
N ILE A 420 7.13 10.84 25.92
CA ILE A 420 6.38 9.58 25.95
C ILE A 420 6.08 9.13 24.51
N PHE A 421 6.64 7.98 24.14
CA PHE A 421 6.87 7.56 22.75
C PHE A 421 5.59 7.31 21.91
N ARG A 422 4.42 7.04 22.51
CA ARG A 422 3.32 6.35 21.80
C ARG A 422 1.89 6.89 21.81
N PRO A 423 1.44 7.88 22.57
CA PRO A 423 0.02 8.22 22.50
C PRO A 423 -0.36 8.92 21.18
N MET A 424 0.61 9.56 20.51
CA MET A 424 0.48 10.02 19.13
C MET A 424 0.37 8.87 18.10
N PHE A 425 0.82 7.65 18.41
CA PHE A 425 0.59 6.49 17.53
C PHE A 425 -0.88 6.09 17.49
N ALA A 426 -1.64 6.29 18.56
CA ALA A 426 -3.08 6.07 18.53
C ALA A 426 -3.80 7.15 17.71
N ALA A 427 -3.25 8.36 17.65
CA ALA A 427 -3.71 9.39 16.72
C ALA A 427 -3.24 9.12 15.27
N GLU A 428 -2.11 8.47 15.04
CA GLU A 428 -1.54 8.21 13.69
C GLU A 428 -2.07 6.88 13.07
N PHE A 429 -2.37 5.90 13.91
CA PHE A 429 -2.80 4.55 13.54
C PHE A 429 -3.90 4.02 14.48
N PRO A 430 -5.02 4.74 14.68
CA PRO A 430 -6.08 4.33 15.61
C PRO A 430 -6.67 2.92 15.37
N PHE A 431 -6.40 2.33 14.20
CA PHE A 431 -7.04 1.09 13.72
C PHE A 431 -6.06 -0.06 13.50
N ASP A 432 -4.76 0.15 13.68
CA ASP A 432 -3.80 -0.91 13.48
C ASP A 432 -3.89 -1.90 14.66
N ARG A 433 -4.17 -3.18 14.38
CA ARG A 433 -4.19 -4.23 15.42
C ARG A 433 -2.88 -4.24 16.18
N THR A 434 -1.76 -3.92 15.53
CA THR A 434 -0.45 -3.89 16.20
C THR A 434 -0.43 -2.90 17.36
N ASN A 435 -1.16 -1.79 17.29
CA ASN A 435 -1.24 -0.83 18.40
C ASN A 435 -1.91 -1.38 19.66
N TYR A 436 -2.63 -2.50 19.57
CA TYR A 436 -3.34 -3.13 20.69
C TYR A 436 -2.94 -4.61 20.92
N VAL A 437 -2.02 -5.14 20.11
CA VAL A 437 -1.61 -6.56 20.10
C VAL A 437 -0.08 -6.66 20.06
N PHE A 438 0.67 -5.71 20.65
CA PHE A 438 2.14 -5.73 20.63
C PHE A 438 2.73 -6.79 21.59
N ALA A 439 2.50 -8.07 21.29
CA ALA A 439 3.37 -9.16 21.66
C ALA A 439 3.89 -9.79 20.35
N THR A 440 5.22 -9.82 20.17
CA THR A 440 6.04 -10.81 19.41
C THR A 440 7.00 -10.37 18.29
N ILE A 441 7.07 -9.14 17.76
CA ILE A 441 7.89 -8.89 16.53
C ILE A 441 9.10 -7.94 16.68
N PHE A 442 9.45 -7.47 17.88
CA PHE A 442 10.74 -6.80 18.07
C PHE A 442 11.43 -7.34 19.32
N PRO A 443 12.26 -8.40 19.21
CA PRO A 443 13.35 -8.54 20.15
C PRO A 443 14.27 -7.33 19.95
N ASP A 444 14.38 -6.50 20.96
CA ASP A 444 15.56 -5.64 21.12
C ASP A 444 16.76 -6.59 21.20
N SER A 445 17.54 -6.69 20.13
CA SER A 445 18.87 -7.31 20.22
C SER A 445 19.87 -6.58 19.33
N GLY A 446 20.50 -5.59 19.95
CA GLY A 446 21.95 -5.52 19.83
C GLY A 446 22.54 -6.70 20.58
N GLY A 447 23.40 -7.47 19.93
CA GLY A 447 24.27 -8.45 20.60
C GLY A 447 24.10 -9.91 20.16
N SER A 448 25.02 -10.33 19.30
CA SER A 448 25.67 -11.65 19.25
C SER A 448 24.87 -12.92 18.90
N SER A 449 25.21 -13.46 17.72
CA SER A 449 25.37 -14.89 17.40
C SER A 449 24.31 -15.89 17.86
N GLY A 450 23.44 -16.28 16.93
CA GLY A 450 22.63 -17.49 17.06
C GLY A 450 21.62 -17.62 15.93
N HIS A 451 22.00 -18.33 14.86
CA HIS A 451 21.10 -18.70 13.77
C HIS A 451 20.02 -19.68 14.29
N THR A 452 18.77 -19.26 14.32
CA THR A 452 17.62 -20.16 14.20
C THR A 452 16.56 -19.53 13.31
N SER A 453 16.29 -20.19 12.18
CA SER A 453 15.26 -19.84 11.22
C SER A 453 13.89 -20.21 11.77
N VAL A 454 13.06 -19.22 12.10
CA VAL A 454 11.65 -19.42 12.42
C VAL A 454 10.87 -19.40 11.11
N ASN A 455 10.42 -20.59 10.68
CA ASN A 455 9.41 -20.79 9.65
C ASN A 455 8.10 -20.14 10.10
N THR A 456 7.63 -19.15 9.35
CA THR A 456 6.25 -18.69 9.43
C THR A 456 5.41 -19.53 8.47
N ASP A 457 4.82 -20.61 8.98
CA ASP A 457 3.83 -21.38 8.24
C ASP A 457 2.53 -20.58 8.10
N SER A 458 2.19 -20.35 6.84
CA SER A 458 0.96 -19.77 6.37
C SER A 458 -0.21 -20.73 6.57
N TYR A 459 -1.11 -20.41 7.51
CA TYR A 459 -2.42 -21.03 7.60
C TYR A 459 -3.27 -20.62 6.39
N SER A 460 -3.39 -21.53 5.42
CA SER A 460 -4.39 -21.46 4.34
C SER A 460 -5.49 -22.46 4.67
N GLY A 461 -6.73 -21.98 4.67
CA GLY A 461 -7.92 -22.82 4.76
C GLY A 461 -8.40 -23.30 3.40
N ASP A 462 -9.03 -24.47 3.44
CA ASP A 462 -9.90 -25.18 2.48
C ASP A 462 -9.37 -26.63 2.38
N GLY A 463 -10.10 -27.70 2.70
CA GLY A 463 -11.52 -27.96 2.54
C GLY A 463 -11.68 -29.07 1.50
N HIS A 464 -11.92 -30.33 1.91
CA HIS A 464 -12.86 -31.31 1.32
C HIS A 464 -12.58 -32.79 1.71
N HIS A 465 -13.69 -33.43 2.13
CA HIS A 465 -14.16 -34.83 1.98
C HIS A 465 -13.36 -36.07 2.40
N HIS A 466 -13.99 -36.84 3.30
CA HIS A 466 -14.44 -38.25 3.24
C HIS A 466 -14.41 -38.76 4.70
N GLY A 467 -15.47 -39.24 5.35
CA GLY A 467 -16.45 -40.25 4.93
C GLY A 467 -16.15 -41.51 5.75
N SER A 468 -16.95 -41.81 6.78
CA SER A 468 -17.15 -43.18 7.30
C SER A 468 -18.13 -43.21 8.47
N ASP A 469 -18.94 -44.26 8.42
CA ASP A 469 -20.06 -44.70 9.23
C ASP A 469 -19.76 -45.02 10.71
N SER A 470 -20.84 -45.48 11.36
CA SER A 470 -20.99 -46.13 12.68
C SER A 470 -21.10 -45.12 13.83
N GLY A 471 -22.18 -45.03 14.59
CA GLY A 471 -23.19 -46.02 14.94
C GLY A 471 -23.04 -46.29 16.43
N ASP A 472 -23.85 -45.65 17.27
CA ASP A 472 -24.35 -46.31 18.49
C ASP A 472 -25.55 -45.58 19.10
N SER A 473 -26.71 -46.22 18.93
CA SER A 473 -27.57 -46.74 19.99
C SER A 473 -27.42 -46.20 21.42
N GLY A 474 -28.56 -45.81 22.00
CA GLY A 474 -28.74 -45.56 23.43
C GLY A 474 -29.79 -44.47 23.62
N GLY A 475 -31.08 -44.81 23.54
CA GLY A 475 -31.86 -45.19 24.74
C GLY A 475 -32.27 -43.90 25.47
N GLY A 476 -33.52 -43.46 25.50
CA GLY A 476 -34.77 -44.19 25.58
C GLY A 476 -35.50 -43.66 26.82
N GLY A 477 -36.77 -43.30 26.65
CA GLY A 477 -37.74 -43.03 27.72
C GLY A 477 -37.76 -41.58 28.21
N ASP A 478 -38.87 -40.86 28.00
CA ASP A 478 -40.09 -40.88 28.84
C ASP A 478 -39.88 -40.15 30.17
N SER A 479 -40.85 -39.47 30.77
CA SER A 479 -42.13 -38.88 30.40
C SER A 479 -42.59 -38.13 31.66
N GLY A 480 -43.49 -37.16 31.51
CA GLY A 480 -44.46 -36.82 32.55
C GLY A 480 -44.04 -35.93 33.72
N GLY A 481 -44.62 -34.72 33.73
CA GLY A 481 -45.70 -34.46 34.69
C GLY A 481 -45.35 -33.76 36.02
N GLY A 482 -45.80 -32.51 36.12
CA GLY A 482 -46.83 -32.10 37.10
C GLY A 482 -46.42 -31.72 38.53
N GLY A 483 -46.89 -30.52 38.94
CA GLY A 483 -47.27 -30.10 40.31
C GLY A 483 -46.14 -30.04 41.36
N ASP A 484 -46.01 -29.03 42.21
CA ASP A 484 -46.92 -27.99 42.72
C ASP A 484 -46.19 -26.64 42.88
#